data_AF-A0A7I8EMB3-F1
#
_entry.id   AF-A0A7I8EMB3-F1
#
_cell.length_a   1.000
_cell.length_b   1.000
_cell.length_c   1.000
_cell.angle_alpha   90.00
_cell.angle_beta   90.00
_cell.angle_gamma   90.00
#
_symmetry.space_group_name_H-M   'P 1'
#
loop_
_entity.id
_entity.type
_entity.pdbx_description
1 polymer ?
#
loop_
_entity_poly.entity_id
_entity_poly.type
_entity_poly.pdbx_seq_one_letter_code
_entity_poly.pdbx_strand_id
1 'polypeptide(L)'
;MGRTKQATSTDTVPVLNALNITALHLVIAPECASDPDAAAVYAINRAVVQRLAVDGYKATAQAIPAGGLMLVYRVTGPWTKTAIEPGWQALLEQVVPLIKLLYAATDKKQGLKIVLEIAGALLEVGANDVTEHERICKLAKRWQTRMPWLKLTEQSQLCVCIKVRVPKRIVVRSN
;
A
#
# COMPACT_ATOMS: atom_id res chain seq x y z
N MET A 1 -13.69 63.74 8.51
CA MET A 1 -14.44 62.55 8.95
C MET A 1 -14.77 61.72 7.72
N GLY A 2 -14.47 60.42 7.74
CA GLY A 2 -14.74 59.51 6.62
C GLY A 2 -13.73 58.37 6.53
N ARG A 3 -13.80 57.44 7.50
CA ARG A 3 -13.06 56.16 7.49
C ARG A 3 -13.77 55.20 6.52
N THR A 4 -13.02 54.53 5.65
CA THR A 4 -13.30 53.15 5.18
C THR A 4 -11.98 52.55 4.69
N LYS A 5 -11.29 51.82 5.57
CA LYS A 5 -11.30 50.35 5.71
C LYS A 5 -10.37 49.67 4.70
N GLN A 6 -9.20 49.28 5.20
CA GLN A 6 -8.35 48.23 4.65
C GLN A 6 -9.19 46.98 4.37
N ALA A 7 -9.04 46.41 3.19
CA ALA A 7 -9.35 45.02 2.91
C ALA A 7 -8.01 44.29 2.72
N THR A 8 -7.45 43.81 3.82
CA THR A 8 -6.53 42.67 3.82
C THR A 8 -7.36 41.43 3.49
N SER A 9 -7.38 41.00 2.22
CA SER A 9 -7.76 39.61 1.91
C SER A 9 -6.49 38.78 1.84
N THR A 10 -6.05 38.31 3.00
CA THR A 10 -5.29 37.08 3.10
C THR A 10 -6.16 35.94 2.57
N ASP A 11 -6.07 35.66 1.27
CA ASP A 11 -6.42 34.35 0.71
C ASP A 11 -5.31 33.34 1.07
N THR A 12 -5.06 33.18 2.36
CA THR A 12 -4.57 31.90 2.85
C THR A 12 -5.83 31.11 3.11
N VAL A 13 -6.20 30.22 2.19
CA VAL A 13 -6.95 29.02 2.56
C VAL A 13 -5.95 28.18 3.35
N PRO A 14 -5.97 28.15 4.69
CA PRO A 14 -5.19 27.16 5.39
C PRO A 14 -6.02 25.88 5.37
N VAL A 15 -5.40 24.80 5.84
CA VAL A 15 -6.06 23.53 6.15
C VAL A 15 -6.21 22.62 4.94
N LEU A 16 -5.26 21.70 4.86
CA LEU A 16 -5.57 20.30 5.19
C LEU A 16 -4.40 19.77 6.02
N ASN A 17 -4.50 19.93 7.34
CA ASN A 17 -3.72 19.11 8.24
C ASN A 17 -4.32 17.70 8.10
N ALA A 18 -3.63 16.83 7.40
CA ALA A 18 -4.11 15.49 7.16
C ALA A 18 -2.94 14.53 6.98
N LEU A 19 -3.16 13.28 7.37
CA LEU A 19 -2.14 12.25 7.23
C LEU A 19 -1.73 12.14 5.76
N ASN A 20 -0.41 12.20 5.51
CA ASN A 20 0.14 12.29 4.17
C ASN A 20 1.00 11.05 3.88
N ILE A 21 0.55 10.24 2.91
CA ILE A 21 1.36 9.14 2.39
C ILE A 21 2.43 9.75 1.48
N THR A 22 3.64 9.93 2.00
CA THR A 22 4.75 10.56 1.27
C THR A 22 5.35 9.65 0.22
N ALA A 23 5.23 8.33 0.41
CA ALA A 23 5.60 7.33 -0.57
C ALA A 23 4.78 6.04 -0.37
N LEU A 24 4.35 5.45 -1.49
CA LEU A 24 3.86 4.07 -1.52
C LEU A 24 4.84 3.21 -2.31
N HIS A 25 5.37 2.18 -1.65
CA HIS A 25 6.27 1.21 -2.24
C HIS A 25 5.54 -0.12 -2.44
N LEU A 26 5.77 -0.74 -3.59
CA LEU A 26 5.38 -2.12 -3.87
C LEU A 26 6.63 -2.97 -3.93
N VAL A 27 6.66 -4.05 -3.16
CA VAL A 27 7.76 -5.02 -3.14
C VAL A 27 7.20 -6.37 -3.55
N ILE A 28 7.77 -6.98 -4.58
CA ILE A 28 7.46 -8.35 -4.99
C ILE A 28 8.68 -9.19 -4.70
N ALA A 29 8.53 -10.20 -3.85
CA ALA A 29 9.65 -11.01 -3.38
C ALA A 29 9.19 -12.43 -3.08
N PRO A 30 10.09 -13.43 -3.13
CA PRO A 30 9.77 -14.76 -2.64
C PRO A 30 9.43 -14.71 -1.15
N GLU A 31 8.56 -15.63 -0.72
CA GLU A 31 8.28 -15.88 0.69
C GLU A 31 9.51 -16.47 1.39
N CYS A 32 10.27 -17.32 0.66
CA CYS A 32 11.45 -18.00 1.17
C CYS A 32 12.69 -17.64 0.34
N ALA A 33 13.68 -17.01 0.98
CA ALA A 33 14.92 -16.62 0.30
C ALA A 33 15.81 -17.81 -0.11
N SER A 34 15.65 -18.97 0.54
CA SER A 34 16.44 -20.18 0.24
C SER A 34 15.89 -21.03 -0.90
N ASP A 35 14.66 -20.76 -1.37
CA ASP A 35 14.10 -21.38 -2.58
C ASP A 35 13.27 -20.35 -3.36
N PRO A 36 13.95 -19.38 -3.99
CA PRO A 36 13.28 -18.30 -4.67
C PRO A 36 12.87 -18.73 -6.08
N ASP A 37 11.58 -18.97 -6.32
CA ASP A 37 11.06 -19.17 -7.68
C ASP A 37 11.06 -17.84 -8.45
N ALA A 38 12.23 -17.48 -8.99
CA ALA A 38 12.45 -16.24 -9.73
C ALA A 38 11.44 -16.08 -10.88
N ALA A 39 11.14 -17.16 -11.59
CA ALA A 39 10.20 -17.15 -12.71
C ALA A 39 8.79 -16.78 -12.24
N ALA A 40 8.34 -17.34 -11.11
CA ALA A 40 7.06 -16.97 -10.50
C ALA A 40 7.05 -15.50 -10.04
N VAL A 41 8.14 -15.02 -9.43
CA VAL A 41 8.29 -13.61 -9.05
C VAL A 41 8.16 -12.68 -10.26
N TYR A 42 8.84 -12.97 -11.37
CA TYR A 42 8.76 -12.17 -12.59
C TYR A 42 7.38 -12.26 -13.26
N ALA A 43 6.74 -13.43 -13.24
CA ALA A 43 5.39 -13.62 -13.79
C ALA A 43 4.36 -12.77 -13.03
N ILE A 44 4.39 -12.83 -11.69
CA ILE A 44 3.54 -12.01 -10.82
C ILE A 44 3.84 -10.53 -11.02
N ASN A 45 5.11 -10.16 -11.11
CA ASN A 45 5.50 -8.78 -11.38
C ASN A 45 4.91 -8.25 -12.68
N ARG A 46 5.00 -9.01 -13.77
CA ARG A 46 4.40 -8.60 -15.05
C ARG A 46 2.89 -8.40 -14.91
N ALA A 47 2.19 -9.36 -14.31
CA ALA A 47 0.74 -9.28 -14.14
C ALA A 47 0.32 -8.07 -13.27
N VAL A 48 1.03 -7.84 -12.16
CA VAL A 48 0.80 -6.71 -11.26
C VAL A 48 1.07 -5.38 -11.96
N VAL A 49 2.23 -5.19 -12.57
CA VAL A 49 2.58 -3.92 -13.23
C VAL A 49 1.65 -3.61 -14.39
N GLN A 50 1.28 -4.61 -15.19
CA GLN A 50 0.29 -4.45 -16.26
C GLN A 50 -1.05 -4.00 -15.71
N ARG A 51 -1.52 -4.64 -14.62
CA ARG A 51 -2.81 -4.29 -14.02
C ARG A 51 -2.79 -2.88 -13.42
N LEU A 52 -1.70 -2.50 -12.76
CA LEU A 52 -1.52 -1.15 -12.23
C LEU A 52 -1.66 -0.09 -13.33
N ALA A 53 -1.04 -0.32 -14.48
CA ALA A 53 -1.12 0.59 -15.62
C ALA A 53 -2.55 0.73 -16.16
N VAL A 54 -3.32 -0.37 -16.24
CA VAL A 54 -4.73 -0.36 -16.67
C VAL A 54 -5.59 0.50 -15.75
N ASP A 55 -5.37 0.43 -14.44
CA ASP A 55 -6.13 1.17 -13.44
C ASP A 55 -5.54 2.59 -13.15
N GLY A 56 -4.65 3.08 -14.02
CA GLY A 56 -4.11 4.45 -13.98
C GLY A 56 -2.96 4.68 -13.00
N TYR A 57 -2.41 3.63 -12.40
CA TYR A 57 -1.22 3.69 -11.56
C TYR A 57 0.06 3.60 -12.40
N LYS A 58 1.10 4.30 -11.96
CA LYS A 58 2.47 4.22 -12.48
C LYS A 58 3.36 3.54 -11.45
N ALA A 59 4.05 2.48 -11.85
CA ALA A 59 5.04 1.78 -11.03
C ALA A 59 6.46 2.07 -11.56
N THR A 60 7.25 2.85 -10.83
CA THR A 60 8.63 3.19 -11.18
C THR A 60 9.59 2.31 -10.39
N ALA A 61 10.43 1.52 -11.06
CA ALA A 61 11.43 0.70 -10.38
C ALA A 61 12.39 1.58 -9.55
N GLN A 62 12.65 1.20 -8.30
CA GLN A 62 13.52 1.94 -7.37
C GLN A 62 14.84 1.21 -7.14
N ALA A 63 14.79 -0.11 -6.98
CA ALA A 63 15.97 -0.94 -6.79
C ALA A 63 15.67 -2.38 -7.19
N ILE A 64 16.63 -3.01 -7.86
CA ILE A 64 16.72 -4.46 -8.03
C ILE A 64 17.96 -4.88 -7.21
N PRO A 65 17.80 -5.31 -5.95
CA PRO A 65 18.92 -5.87 -5.18
C PRO A 65 19.61 -7.00 -5.95
N ALA A 66 20.91 -7.14 -5.74
CA ALA A 66 21.75 -8.15 -6.38
C ALA A 66 21.09 -9.54 -6.25
N GLY A 67 20.87 -10.19 -7.39
CA GLY A 67 20.14 -11.47 -7.50
C GLY A 67 18.79 -11.38 -8.21
N GLY A 68 18.16 -10.19 -8.33
CA GLY A 68 16.96 -10.02 -9.16
C GLY A 68 15.71 -10.74 -8.65
N LEU A 69 15.71 -11.18 -7.40
CA LEU A 69 14.63 -11.95 -6.77
C LEU A 69 13.66 -11.09 -5.97
N MET A 70 14.03 -9.85 -5.67
CA MET A 70 13.16 -8.86 -5.05
C MET A 70 13.06 -7.67 -6.00
N LEU A 71 11.84 -7.25 -6.28
CA LEU A 71 11.56 -6.12 -7.17
C LEU A 71 10.85 -5.04 -6.36
N VAL A 72 11.44 -3.84 -6.32
CA VAL A 72 10.91 -2.70 -5.56
C VAL A 72 10.48 -1.60 -6.51
N TYR A 73 9.23 -1.19 -6.39
CA TYR A 73 8.61 -0.12 -7.16
C TYR A 73 8.15 1.00 -6.23
N ARG A 74 8.31 2.24 -6.67
CA ARG A 74 7.53 3.37 -6.18
C ARG A 74 6.27 3.45 -7.01
N VAL A 75 5.12 3.41 -6.37
CA VAL A 75 3.83 3.49 -7.04
C VAL A 75 3.28 4.90 -6.87
N THR A 76 2.87 5.50 -7.98
CA THR A 76 2.09 6.74 -8.00
C THR A 76 0.78 6.47 -8.72
N GLY A 77 -0.31 7.11 -8.35
CA GLY A 77 -1.62 6.83 -8.95
C GLY A 77 -2.58 7.99 -8.80
N PRO A 78 -3.83 7.82 -9.25
CA PRO A 78 -4.90 8.78 -9.02
C PRO A 78 -5.30 8.71 -7.54
N TRP A 79 -4.45 9.27 -6.68
CA TRP A 79 -4.80 9.46 -5.28
C TRP A 79 -5.98 10.44 -5.25
N THR A 80 -7.11 10.01 -4.70
CA THR A 80 -8.19 10.93 -4.36
C THR A 80 -7.68 11.87 -3.26
N LYS A 81 -7.16 13.02 -3.69
CA LYS A 81 -6.88 14.28 -2.99
C LYS A 81 -6.77 14.26 -1.45
N THR A 82 -5.52 14.47 -1.01
CA THR A 82 -5.01 15.55 -0.13
C THR A 82 -5.45 15.67 1.33
N ALA A 83 -6.40 14.87 1.81
CA ALA A 83 -6.54 14.71 3.26
C ALA A 83 -7.11 13.36 3.66
N ILE A 84 -6.29 12.55 4.31
CA ILE A 84 -6.76 11.40 5.05
C ILE A 84 -7.26 11.92 6.40
N GLU A 85 -8.54 11.73 6.69
CA GLU A 85 -9.04 11.91 8.06
C GLU A 85 -8.13 11.12 9.01
N PRO A 86 -7.61 11.74 10.09
CA PRO A 86 -6.66 11.06 10.95
C PRO A 86 -7.26 9.76 11.51
N GLY A 87 -6.66 8.62 11.14
CA GLY A 87 -7.15 7.32 11.57
C GLY A 87 -6.66 6.17 10.71
N TRP A 88 -6.58 4.99 11.34
CA TRP A 88 -6.14 3.75 10.68
C TRP A 88 -7.11 3.30 9.58
N GLN A 89 -8.41 3.56 9.75
CA GLN A 89 -9.42 3.19 8.77
C GLN A 89 -9.24 3.99 7.47
N ALA A 90 -9.16 5.31 7.54
CA ALA A 90 -9.01 6.17 6.37
C ALA A 90 -7.69 5.90 5.63
N LEU A 91 -6.61 5.62 6.37
CA LEU A 91 -5.34 5.16 5.78
C LEU A 91 -5.52 3.85 5.01
N LEU A 92 -6.19 2.85 5.60
CA LEU A 92 -6.43 1.58 4.93
C LEU A 92 -7.35 1.74 3.71
N GLU A 93 -8.37 2.59 3.77
CA GLU A 93 -9.26 2.85 2.64
C GLU A 93 -8.54 3.40 1.41
N GLN A 94 -7.43 4.13 1.58
CA GLN A 94 -6.60 4.57 0.45
C GLN A 94 -5.74 3.46 -0.14
N VAL A 95 -5.29 2.51 0.69
CA VAL A 95 -4.36 1.46 0.27
C VAL A 95 -5.10 0.20 -0.20
N VAL A 96 -6.31 -0.04 0.32
CA VAL A 96 -7.16 -1.19 -0.01
C VAL A 96 -7.46 -1.32 -1.50
N PRO A 97 -7.78 -0.26 -2.27
CA PRO A 97 -7.97 -0.38 -3.72
C PRO A 97 -6.76 -0.98 -4.42
N LEU A 98 -5.55 -0.58 -4.01
CA LEU A 98 -4.31 -1.14 -4.54
C LEU A 98 -4.16 -2.61 -4.15
N ILE A 99 -4.46 -2.98 -2.89
CA ILE A 99 -4.43 -4.39 -2.46
C ILE A 99 -5.46 -5.25 -3.23
N LYS A 100 -6.68 -4.74 -3.46
CA LYS A 100 -7.70 -5.39 -4.28
C LYS A 100 -7.19 -5.65 -5.70
N LEU A 101 -6.54 -4.65 -6.28
CA LEU A 101 -5.94 -4.74 -7.61
C LEU A 101 -4.86 -5.82 -7.64
N LEU A 102 -3.99 -5.89 -6.62
CA LEU A 102 -2.96 -6.93 -6.51
C LEU A 102 -3.58 -8.34 -6.44
N TYR A 103 -4.68 -8.50 -5.69
CA TYR A 103 -5.41 -9.76 -5.67
C TYR A 103 -6.09 -10.10 -7.00
N ALA A 104 -6.62 -9.11 -7.71
CA ALA A 104 -7.20 -9.30 -9.03
C ALA A 104 -6.15 -9.64 -10.08
N ALA A 105 -4.95 -9.03 -10.01
CA ALA A 105 -3.84 -9.27 -10.92
C ALA A 105 -3.26 -10.68 -10.79
N THR A 106 -3.53 -11.37 -9.67
CA THR A 106 -2.89 -12.64 -9.32
C THR A 106 -3.86 -13.83 -9.31
N ASP A 107 -5.05 -13.64 -9.91
CA ASP A 107 -6.08 -14.64 -10.23
C ASP A 107 -6.37 -15.68 -9.13
N LYS A 108 -6.37 -15.28 -7.84
CA LYS A 108 -6.67 -16.13 -6.65
C LYS A 108 -5.94 -17.49 -6.55
N LYS A 109 -5.08 -17.86 -7.51
CA LYS A 109 -4.61 -19.24 -7.74
C LYS A 109 -3.27 -19.57 -7.12
N GLN A 110 -2.59 -18.60 -6.50
CA GLN A 110 -1.19 -18.77 -6.12
C GLN A 110 -0.87 -18.50 -4.64
N GLY A 111 -1.82 -18.65 -3.71
CA GLY A 111 -1.51 -18.62 -2.26
C GLY A 111 -0.70 -17.40 -1.80
N LEU A 112 -0.81 -16.28 -2.52
CA LEU A 112 0.04 -15.12 -2.31
C LEU A 112 -0.30 -14.46 -0.99
N LYS A 113 0.73 -14.10 -0.24
CA LYS A 113 0.58 -13.33 0.99
C LYS A 113 0.87 -11.88 0.70
N ILE A 114 -0.11 -11.02 0.95
CA ILE A 114 0.09 -9.57 0.90
C ILE A 114 0.33 -9.10 2.32
N VAL A 115 1.48 -8.50 2.55
CA VAL A 115 1.87 -7.92 3.83
C VAL A 115 1.96 -6.42 3.66
N LEU A 116 1.18 -5.69 4.42
CA LEU A 116 1.29 -4.24 4.51
C LEU A 116 2.29 -3.89 5.63
N GLU A 117 3.18 -2.95 5.35
CA GLU A 117 4.15 -2.39 6.29
C GLU A 117 3.97 -0.88 6.39
N ILE A 118 3.80 -0.39 7.61
CA ILE A 118 3.66 1.04 7.91
C ILE A 118 4.50 1.32 9.15
N ALA A 119 5.43 2.27 9.05
CA ALA A 119 6.34 2.66 10.14
C ALA A 119 7.06 1.45 10.80
N GLY A 120 7.54 0.51 9.97
CA GLY A 120 8.32 -0.66 10.41
C GLY A 120 7.49 -1.84 10.92
N ALA A 121 6.17 -1.75 10.88
CA ALA A 121 5.31 -2.74 11.49
C ALA A 121 4.40 -3.42 10.46
N LEU A 122 4.28 -4.75 10.58
CA LEU A 122 3.77 -5.64 9.55
C LEU A 122 2.38 -6.19 9.88
N LEU A 123 1.51 -6.21 8.89
CA LEU A 123 0.25 -6.96 8.96
C LEU A 123 0.01 -7.72 7.66
N GLU A 124 -0.33 -8.99 7.81
CA GLU A 124 -0.86 -9.78 6.71
C GLU A 124 -2.30 -9.36 6.45
N VAL A 125 -2.59 -9.01 5.20
CA VAL A 125 -3.91 -8.65 4.71
C VAL A 125 -4.38 -9.78 3.83
N GLY A 126 -5.48 -10.42 4.19
CA GLY A 126 -6.08 -11.47 3.36
C GLY A 126 -6.99 -10.89 2.28
N ALA A 127 -7.25 -11.66 1.22
CA ALA A 127 -8.18 -11.27 0.16
C ALA A 127 -9.58 -10.95 0.71
N ASN A 128 -10.02 -11.69 1.73
CA ASN A 128 -11.30 -11.46 2.39
C ASN A 128 -11.32 -10.15 3.19
N ASP A 129 -10.19 -9.73 3.78
CA ASP A 129 -10.14 -8.53 4.62
C ASP A 129 -10.44 -7.25 3.84
N VAL A 130 -10.21 -7.28 2.52
CA VAL A 130 -10.40 -6.13 1.64
C VAL A 130 -11.74 -6.14 0.90
N THR A 131 -12.58 -7.16 1.05
CA THR A 131 -13.84 -7.27 0.28
C THR A 131 -14.91 -6.28 0.70
N GLU A 132 -15.04 -6.02 2.00
CA GLU A 132 -16.16 -5.28 2.61
C GLU A 132 -15.64 -4.21 3.57
N HIS A 133 -16.34 -3.08 3.66
CA HIS A 133 -15.96 -1.96 4.53
C HIS A 133 -15.85 -2.38 6.01
N GLU A 134 -16.77 -3.19 6.52
CA GLU A 134 -16.73 -3.67 7.90
C GLU A 134 -15.43 -4.45 8.22
N ARG A 135 -14.90 -5.19 7.24
CA ARG A 135 -13.65 -5.94 7.39
C ARG A 135 -12.44 -5.03 7.37
N ILE A 136 -12.46 -3.95 6.59
CA ILE A 136 -11.44 -2.90 6.63
C ILE A 136 -11.42 -2.26 8.03
N CYS A 137 -12.58 -2.00 8.64
CA CYS A 137 -12.66 -1.49 10.01
C CYS A 137 -12.09 -2.49 11.04
N LYS A 138 -12.35 -3.79 10.88
CA LYS A 138 -11.73 -4.84 11.73
C LYS A 138 -10.21 -4.91 11.54
N LEU A 139 -9.73 -4.75 10.30
CA LEU A 139 -8.31 -4.69 9.98
C LEU A 139 -7.64 -3.46 10.63
N ALA A 140 -8.30 -2.30 10.56
CA ALA A 140 -7.87 -1.05 11.21
C ALA A 140 -7.74 -1.22 12.74
N LYS A 141 -8.76 -1.83 13.37
CA LYS A 141 -8.73 -2.13 14.82
C LYS A 141 -7.58 -3.07 15.17
N ARG A 142 -7.39 -4.16 14.41
CA ARG A 142 -6.25 -5.08 14.59
C ARG A 142 -4.91 -4.35 14.48
N TRP A 143 -4.81 -3.39 13.56
CA TRP A 143 -3.62 -2.56 13.38
C TRP A 143 -3.35 -1.69 14.60
N GLN A 144 -4.37 -0.96 15.06
CA GLN A 144 -4.30 -0.10 16.23
C GLN A 144 -3.91 -0.87 17.50
N THR A 145 -4.47 -2.06 17.70
CA THR A 145 -4.11 -2.92 18.85
C THR A 145 -2.67 -3.39 18.81
N ARG A 146 -2.13 -3.68 17.61
CA ARG A 146 -0.71 -4.09 17.46
C ARG A 146 0.26 -2.91 17.61
N MET A 147 -0.19 -1.69 17.33
CA MET A 147 0.63 -0.47 17.39
C MET A 147 -0.02 0.62 18.24
N PRO A 148 -0.20 0.38 19.55
CA PRO A 148 -0.80 1.38 20.44
C PRO A 148 0.10 2.63 20.58
N TRP A 149 1.39 2.51 20.27
CA TRP A 149 2.38 3.58 20.34
C TRP A 149 2.36 4.52 19.12
N LEU A 150 1.77 4.10 17.99
CA LEU A 150 1.73 4.90 16.77
C LEU A 150 0.40 5.63 16.67
N LYS A 151 0.42 6.93 16.98
CA LYS A 151 -0.73 7.81 16.83
C LYS A 151 -0.66 8.49 15.47
N LEU A 152 -1.63 8.18 14.61
CA LEU A 152 -1.79 8.82 13.32
C LEU A 152 -2.39 10.21 13.55
N THR A 153 -1.55 11.23 13.38
CA THR A 153 -1.94 12.63 13.44
C THR A 153 -2.01 13.22 12.04
N GLU A 154 -2.64 14.38 11.96
CA GLU A 154 -2.70 15.18 10.75
C GLU A 154 -1.33 15.62 10.18
N GLN A 155 -0.25 15.51 10.95
CA GLN A 155 1.11 15.83 10.52
C GLN A 155 1.93 14.58 10.17
N SER A 156 1.33 13.40 10.31
CA SER A 156 2.02 12.13 10.08
C SER A 156 2.38 11.99 8.61
N GLN A 157 3.68 11.98 8.33
CA GLN A 157 4.25 11.61 7.04
C GLN A 157 4.54 10.11 7.06
N LEU A 158 3.79 9.34 6.26
CA LEU A 158 3.93 7.89 6.25
C LEU A 158 4.49 7.39 4.92
N CYS A 159 5.50 6.53 5.05
CA CYS A 159 5.88 5.61 3.99
C CYS A 159 5.08 4.30 4.18
N VAL A 160 4.33 3.92 3.15
CA VAL A 160 3.55 2.68 3.12
C VAL A 160 4.24 1.71 2.17
N CYS A 161 4.52 0.49 2.63
CA CYS A 161 5.11 -0.55 1.80
C CYS A 161 4.17 -1.75 1.72
N ILE A 162 3.79 -2.14 0.50
CA ILE A 162 2.99 -3.33 0.23
C ILE A 162 3.92 -4.41 -0.30
N LYS A 163 4.04 -5.51 0.44
CA LYS A 163 4.89 -6.65 0.10
C LYS A 163 4.02 -7.80 -0.40
N VAL A 164 4.18 -8.17 -1.67
CA VAL A 164 3.61 -9.39 -2.25
C VAL A 164 4.64 -10.50 -2.11
N ARG A 165 4.31 -11.53 -1.32
CA ARG A 165 5.14 -12.70 -1.10
C ARG A 165 4.68 -13.84 -1.99
N VAL A 166 5.59 -14.28 -2.86
CA VAL A 166 5.39 -15.40 -3.77
C VAL A 166 5.71 -16.70 -3.04
N PRO A 167 4.76 -17.64 -2.88
CA PRO A 167 5.01 -18.84 -2.11
C PRO A 167 6.06 -19.72 -2.77
N LYS A 168 6.64 -20.59 -1.95
CA LYS A 168 7.56 -21.64 -2.42
C LYS A 168 6.84 -22.57 -3.41
N ARG A 169 7.58 -23.14 -4.37
CA ARG A 169 7.04 -24.27 -5.14
C ARG A 169 6.64 -25.38 -4.18
N ILE A 170 5.40 -25.85 -4.29
CA ILE A 170 5.07 -27.16 -3.78
C ILE A 170 5.84 -28.13 -4.67
N VAL A 171 6.96 -28.65 -4.18
CA VAL A 171 7.62 -29.80 -4.81
C VAL A 171 6.63 -30.94 -4.66
N VAL A 172 5.84 -31.20 -5.71
CA VAL A 172 5.06 -32.42 -5.81
C VAL A 172 6.10 -33.53 -5.86
N ARG A 173 6.30 -34.24 -4.75
CA ARG A 173 7.01 -35.52 -4.80
C ARG A 173 6.15 -36.41 -5.69
N SER A 174 6.62 -36.67 -6.90
CA SER A 174 6.12 -37.78 -7.69
C SER A 174 6.33 -39.04 -6.85
N ASN A 175 5.23 -39.63 -6.38
CA ASN A 175 5.24 -41.02 -5.92
C ASN A 175 5.27 -41.93 -7.15
#